data_AF-A0A7C2PFZ8-F1
#
_entry.id   AF-A0A7C2PFZ8-F1
#
_cell.length_a   1.000
_cell.length_b   1.000
_cell.length_c   1.000
_cell.angle_alpha   90.00
_cell.angle_beta   90.00
_cell.angle_gamma   90.00
#
_symmetry.space_group_name_H-M   'P 1'
#
loop_
_entity.id
_entity.type
_entity.pdbx_description
1 polymer ?
#
loop_
_entity_poly.entity_id
_entity_poly.type
_entity_poly.pdbx_seq_one_letter_code
_entity_poly.pdbx_strand_id
1 'polypeptide(L)'
;MSETETPIFENNVTGSTQTVGEQIDAGRGRIFPCEQCGADLEFSIGQQSLTCPYCGHVKELAKSAEEIRENDYHAMLARLQELREGGAEQQSTLGDHEIRCSSCGANVVFQGTLTSSTCPYCASPLQRDDVHKAETRIPVDAVLPFLVPRERAAENLRQWVRTRWFAPNDFKRDGANGKFNGCYLPYFTFDSATFTRYEGQRGDHYWVTVQHGKETRQERRTRWTFASGAFDRFFDDVLTVALKDEHNPLLEALEPWPLGKCVPFTPEVLAGLFARTYDIPLEAAFQHAKQRIDSAIHSDICQRIGGDEQRVTSQKTAYNAVTFKHVLLPVWLLAYRYKGRPYRVTVNAATGEVNGERPYSWIKITLFVLMCIGIALTVVALTQR
;
A
#
# COMPACT_ATOMS: atom_id res chain seq x y z
N MET A 1 16.26 -64.49 30.20
CA MET A 1 17.50 -63.86 29.69
C MET A 1 17.19 -63.38 28.29
N SER A 2 16.41 -62.29 28.20
CA SER A 2 16.84 -60.89 28.25
C SER A 2 17.03 -60.40 26.81
N GLU A 3 15.97 -59.77 26.33
CA GLU A 3 15.90 -58.95 25.13
C GLU A 3 16.97 -57.84 25.19
N THR A 4 17.65 -57.60 24.07
CA THR A 4 18.50 -56.43 23.88
C THR A 4 17.75 -55.42 23.03
N GLU A 5 17.05 -54.51 23.70
CA GLU A 5 16.69 -53.20 23.15
C GLU A 5 17.95 -52.34 23.06
N THR A 6 18.19 -51.76 21.88
CA THR A 6 19.24 -50.75 21.69
C THR A 6 18.57 -49.39 21.85
N PRO A 7 19.00 -48.51 22.76
CA PRO A 7 18.40 -47.19 22.86
C PRO A 7 18.87 -46.31 21.70
N ILE A 8 17.90 -45.88 20.91
CA ILE A 8 17.98 -44.74 20.01
C ILE A 8 17.94 -43.50 20.91
N PHE A 9 18.75 -42.48 20.63
CA PHE A 9 18.94 -41.22 21.38
C PHE A 9 20.11 -41.20 22.39
N GLU A 10 21.30 -40.92 21.86
CA GLU A 10 22.32 -40.18 22.62
C GLU A 10 21.82 -38.74 22.82
N ASN A 11 21.39 -38.44 24.05
CA ASN A 11 21.29 -37.08 24.57
C ASN A 11 22.70 -36.56 24.86
N ASN A 12 23.21 -35.62 24.07
CA ASN A 12 24.20 -34.64 24.53
C ASN A 12 24.41 -33.52 23.50
N VAL A 13 23.61 -32.45 23.59
CA VAL A 13 24.08 -31.09 23.26
C VAL A 13 23.34 -30.11 24.18
N THR A 14 23.85 -29.92 25.39
CA THR A 14 23.55 -28.71 26.17
C THR A 14 24.29 -27.54 25.54
N GLY A 15 23.62 -26.81 24.66
CA GLY A 15 24.09 -25.50 24.19
C GLY A 15 23.94 -24.49 25.33
N SER A 16 25.04 -24.20 26.01
CA SER A 16 25.16 -23.09 26.97
C SER A 16 25.63 -21.86 26.22
N THR A 17 24.81 -20.80 26.14
CA THR A 17 25.24 -19.48 25.67
C THR A 17 26.02 -18.77 26.79
N GLN A 18 27.35 -18.78 26.71
CA GLN A 18 28.23 -18.15 27.70
C GLN A 18 28.40 -16.64 27.50
N THR A 19 27.73 -16.03 26.53
CA THR A 19 27.89 -14.60 26.20
C THR A 19 26.55 -13.95 25.92
N VAL A 20 26.20 -12.94 26.73
CA VAL A 20 25.08 -12.03 26.46
C VAL A 20 25.48 -11.14 25.28
N GLY A 21 24.71 -11.20 24.18
CA GLY A 21 24.87 -10.28 23.04
C GLY A 21 25.31 -10.89 21.71
N GLU A 22 25.45 -12.21 21.59
CA GLU A 22 25.70 -12.83 20.27
C GLU A 22 24.37 -13.08 19.56
N GLN A 23 24.00 -12.13 18.70
CA GLN A 23 22.89 -12.27 17.76
C GLN A 23 23.36 -13.14 16.59
N ILE A 24 22.49 -14.04 16.13
CA ILE A 24 22.68 -15.03 15.06
C ILE A 24 23.17 -16.40 15.57
N ASP A 25 22.23 -17.31 15.85
CA ASP A 25 22.51 -18.75 15.98
C ASP A 25 22.69 -19.32 14.55
N ALA A 26 23.94 -19.35 14.08
CA ALA A 26 24.35 -19.66 12.71
C ALA A 26 23.91 -21.06 12.20
N GLY A 27 23.28 -21.90 13.03
CA GLY A 27 22.76 -23.22 12.66
C GLY A 27 21.24 -23.33 12.53
N ARG A 28 20.45 -22.33 12.95
CA ARG A 28 18.97 -22.49 13.10
C ARG A 28 18.08 -21.48 12.38
N GLY A 29 18.63 -20.52 11.64
CA GLY A 29 17.83 -19.55 10.87
C GLY A 29 16.91 -18.66 11.74
N ARG A 30 17.26 -18.48 13.02
CA ARG A 30 16.53 -17.67 14.00
C ARG A 30 17.23 -16.33 14.18
N ILE A 31 16.54 -15.25 13.82
CA ILE A 31 17.10 -13.88 13.89
C ILE A 31 16.76 -13.20 15.23
N PHE A 32 15.60 -13.51 15.83
CA PHE A 32 15.16 -12.91 17.11
C PHE A 32 14.82 -13.99 18.14
N PRO A 33 15.81 -14.75 18.67
CA PRO A 33 15.55 -15.78 19.67
C PRO A 33 15.07 -15.15 20.98
N CYS A 34 14.01 -15.72 21.55
CA CYS A 34 13.51 -15.36 22.87
C CYS A 34 14.57 -15.67 23.93
N GLU A 35 14.88 -14.67 24.75
CA GLU A 35 15.90 -14.77 25.81
C GLU A 35 15.50 -15.75 26.93
N GLN A 36 14.21 -16.13 27.02
CA GLN A 36 13.70 -17.03 28.04
C GLN A 36 13.57 -18.50 27.57
N CYS A 37 13.19 -18.77 26.32
CA CYS A 37 12.93 -20.13 25.83
C CYS A 37 13.60 -20.46 24.48
N GLY A 38 14.24 -19.50 23.83
CA GLY A 38 14.90 -19.66 22.53
C GLY A 38 13.98 -19.76 21.32
N ALA A 39 12.65 -19.73 21.47
CA ALA A 39 11.71 -19.66 20.34
C ALA A 39 11.78 -18.29 19.64
N ASP A 40 11.41 -18.20 18.36
CA ASP A 40 11.40 -16.93 17.65
C ASP A 40 10.37 -15.97 18.24
N LEU A 41 10.78 -14.70 18.41
CA LEU A 41 9.89 -13.61 18.79
C LEU A 41 9.09 -13.13 17.56
N GLU A 42 7.84 -12.74 17.79
CA GLU A 42 6.96 -12.14 16.79
C GLU A 42 6.59 -10.71 17.19
N PHE A 43 6.38 -9.83 16.21
CA PHE A 43 5.93 -8.47 16.49
C PHE A 43 4.45 -8.43 16.89
N SER A 44 4.19 -7.98 18.12
CA SER A 44 2.85 -7.80 18.68
C SER A 44 2.30 -6.42 18.33
N ILE A 45 1.34 -6.39 17.41
CA ILE A 45 0.67 -5.17 16.95
C ILE A 45 -0.01 -4.40 18.09
N GLY A 46 -0.65 -5.12 19.04
CA GLY A 46 -1.37 -4.48 20.14
C GLY A 46 -0.44 -3.84 21.18
N GLN A 47 0.73 -4.44 21.42
CA GLN A 47 1.69 -3.98 22.42
C GLN A 47 2.84 -3.12 21.83
N GLN A 48 3.00 -3.12 20.50
CA GLN A 48 4.12 -2.50 19.79
C GLN A 48 5.48 -2.99 20.31
N SER A 49 5.57 -4.29 20.56
CA SER A 49 6.73 -4.96 21.16
C SER A 49 6.93 -6.34 20.52
N LEU A 50 8.10 -6.94 20.73
CA LEU A 50 8.34 -8.34 20.37
C LEU A 50 7.77 -9.24 21.48
N THR A 51 6.97 -10.23 21.11
CA THR A 51 6.35 -11.18 22.05
C THR A 51 6.65 -12.61 21.61
N CYS A 52 7.07 -13.46 22.55
CA CYS A 52 7.26 -14.87 22.30
C CYS A 52 5.90 -15.59 22.28
N PRO A 53 5.49 -16.24 21.18
CA PRO A 53 4.23 -16.97 21.13
C PRO A 53 4.24 -18.26 21.99
N TYR A 54 5.43 -18.73 22.41
CA TYR A 54 5.58 -19.95 23.18
C TYR A 54 5.52 -19.73 24.71
N CYS A 55 6.31 -18.77 25.23
CA CYS A 55 6.40 -18.54 26.68
C CYS A 55 5.81 -17.21 27.15
N GLY A 56 5.37 -16.35 26.22
CA GLY A 56 4.78 -15.04 26.56
C GLY A 56 5.78 -13.96 26.95
N HIS A 57 7.09 -14.22 26.87
CA HIS A 57 8.13 -13.21 27.10
C HIS A 57 7.92 -12.00 26.19
N VAL A 58 8.02 -10.79 26.75
CA VAL A 58 7.88 -9.53 26.03
C VAL A 58 9.21 -8.79 26.04
N LYS A 59 9.66 -8.40 24.86
CA LYS A 59 10.84 -7.59 24.63
C LYS A 59 10.42 -6.27 23.98
N GLU A 60 10.70 -5.16 24.66
CA GLU A 60 10.47 -3.84 24.08
C GLU A 60 11.36 -3.64 22.85
N LEU A 61 10.81 -2.99 21.83
CA LEU A 61 11.63 -2.56 20.69
C LEU A 61 12.60 -1.49 21.17
N ALA A 62 13.87 -1.63 20.80
CA ALA A 62 14.83 -0.56 20.98
C ALA A 62 14.31 0.66 20.23
N LYS A 63 14.07 1.77 20.94
CA LYS A 63 13.76 3.04 20.28
C LYS A 63 15.01 3.42 19.50
N SER A 64 14.93 3.37 18.17
CA SER A 64 15.98 3.93 17.35
C SER A 64 16.10 5.42 17.67
N ALA A 65 17.31 5.86 18.03
CA ALA A 65 17.61 7.27 18.20
C ALA A 65 17.78 7.98 16.85
N GLU A 66 17.69 7.25 15.74
CA GLU A 66 17.79 7.80 14.40
C GLU A 66 16.51 8.59 14.07
N GLU A 67 16.69 9.75 13.46
CA GLU A 67 15.58 10.52 12.91
C GLU A 67 15.29 10.05 11.49
N ILE A 68 14.01 10.01 11.11
CA ILE A 68 13.62 9.80 9.71
C ILE A 68 14.16 10.97 8.91
N ARG A 69 15.08 10.71 7.99
CA ARG A 69 15.70 11.72 7.13
C ARG A 69 15.24 11.55 5.70
N GLU A 70 15.10 12.68 5.04
CA GLU A 70 14.85 12.70 3.60
C GLU A 70 16.17 12.58 2.84
N ASN A 71 16.11 11.82 1.76
CA ASN A 71 17.25 11.57 0.90
C ASN A 71 17.20 12.49 -0.31
N ASP A 72 18.34 13.04 -0.73
CA ASP A 72 18.44 13.78 -1.99
C ASP A 72 18.22 12.83 -3.17
N TYR A 73 17.22 13.13 -4.00
CA TYR A 73 16.81 12.30 -5.13
C TYR A 73 17.93 12.14 -6.17
N HIS A 74 18.58 13.24 -6.56
CA HIS A 74 19.60 13.21 -7.61
C HIS A 74 20.89 12.53 -7.14
N ALA A 75 21.30 12.78 -5.90
CA ALA A 75 22.43 12.11 -5.29
C ALA A 75 22.20 10.59 -5.19
N MET A 76 20.98 10.16 -4.81
CA MET A 76 20.65 8.73 -4.79
C MET A 76 20.68 8.10 -6.18
N LEU A 77 20.16 8.77 -7.21
CA LEU A 77 20.23 8.24 -8.59
C LEU A 77 21.67 8.08 -9.06
N ALA A 78 22.55 9.05 -8.79
CA ALA A 78 23.97 8.96 -9.11
C ALA A 78 24.62 7.76 -8.39
N ARG A 79 24.35 7.60 -7.08
CA ARG A 79 24.82 6.46 -6.29
C ARG A 79 24.34 5.12 -6.85
N LEU A 80 23.07 5.01 -7.24
CA LEU A 80 22.52 3.78 -7.83
C LEU A 80 23.16 3.45 -9.19
N GLN A 81 23.54 4.46 -9.96
CA GLN A 81 24.26 4.26 -11.21
C GLN A 81 25.68 3.75 -10.95
N GLU A 82 26.42 4.38 -10.02
CA GLU A 82 27.76 3.94 -9.64
C GLU A 82 27.78 2.48 -9.12
N LEU A 83 26.79 2.08 -8.32
CA LEU A 83 26.67 0.70 -7.84
C LEU A 83 26.46 -0.32 -8.97
N ARG A 84 25.66 0.05 -9.98
CA ARG A 84 25.44 -0.81 -11.16
C ARG A 84 26.70 -0.98 -11.99
N GLU A 85 27.50 0.08 -12.11
CA GLU A 85 28.75 0.08 -12.90
C GLU A 85 29.92 -0.58 -12.14
N GLY A 86 29.98 -0.41 -10.81
CA GLY A 86 31.08 -0.87 -9.96
C GLY A 86 30.97 -2.30 -9.43
N GLY A 87 29.84 -3.00 -9.67
CA GLY A 87 29.63 -4.38 -9.23
C GLY A 87 29.70 -4.58 -7.70
N ALA A 88 29.53 -3.50 -6.92
CA ALA A 88 29.65 -3.54 -5.48
C ALA A 88 28.38 -4.12 -4.83
N GLU A 89 28.54 -5.22 -4.09
CA GLU A 89 27.49 -5.78 -3.24
C GLU A 89 27.27 -4.87 -2.02
N GLN A 90 26.08 -4.30 -1.87
CA GLN A 90 25.63 -3.70 -0.60
C GLN A 90 24.58 -4.59 0.06
N GLN A 91 24.65 -4.74 1.37
CA GLN A 91 23.66 -5.48 2.15
C GLN A 91 22.28 -4.82 2.07
N SER A 92 21.26 -5.61 1.73
CA SER A 92 19.85 -5.24 1.88
C SER A 92 19.53 -4.97 3.35
N THR A 93 18.94 -3.81 3.65
CA THR A 93 18.46 -3.49 5.01
C THR A 93 17.05 -4.00 5.27
N LEU A 94 16.28 -4.33 4.22
CA LEU A 94 14.88 -4.79 4.32
C LEU A 94 14.77 -6.19 4.93
N GLY A 95 15.79 -7.02 4.67
CA GLY A 95 15.95 -8.37 5.19
C GLY A 95 16.94 -9.21 4.41
N ASP A 96 17.37 -10.29 5.05
CA ASP A 96 18.45 -11.15 4.58
C ASP A 96 18.01 -12.04 3.41
N HIS A 97 16.72 -12.34 3.34
CA HIS A 97 16.16 -13.33 2.43
C HIS A 97 14.97 -12.79 1.64
N GLU A 98 14.93 -13.18 0.38
CA GLU A 98 13.90 -12.83 -0.58
C GLU A 98 13.41 -14.09 -1.30
N ILE A 99 12.11 -14.11 -1.61
CA ILE A 99 11.49 -15.14 -2.44
C ILE A 99 10.55 -14.51 -3.45
N ARG A 100 10.71 -14.91 -4.71
CA ARG A 100 9.85 -14.42 -5.79
C ARG A 100 8.63 -15.33 -5.97
N CYS A 101 7.44 -14.77 -5.83
CA CYS A 101 6.21 -15.51 -6.08
C CYS A 101 6.00 -15.75 -7.59
N SER A 102 5.94 -17.01 -8.02
CA SER A 102 5.70 -17.40 -9.42
C SER A 102 4.33 -16.97 -9.96
N SER A 103 3.35 -16.75 -9.08
CA SER A 103 1.97 -16.43 -9.47
C SER A 103 1.69 -14.95 -9.65
N CYS A 104 2.23 -14.08 -8.78
CA CYS A 104 1.99 -12.64 -8.85
C CYS A 104 3.26 -11.82 -9.14
N GLY A 105 4.43 -12.47 -9.19
CA GLY A 105 5.71 -11.83 -9.41
C GLY A 105 6.23 -11.03 -8.21
N ALA A 106 5.53 -11.03 -7.07
CA ALA A 106 5.94 -10.28 -5.88
C ALA A 106 7.23 -10.87 -5.30
N ASN A 107 8.18 -9.98 -5.04
CA ASN A 107 9.38 -10.24 -4.28
C ASN A 107 9.07 -10.05 -2.79
N VAL A 108 8.99 -11.16 -2.06
CA VAL A 108 8.62 -11.19 -0.65
C VAL A 108 9.90 -11.26 0.17
N VAL A 109 10.10 -10.27 1.03
CA VAL A 109 11.21 -10.23 1.99
C VAL A 109 10.70 -10.53 3.38
N PHE A 110 11.50 -11.27 4.13
CA PHE A 110 11.19 -11.70 5.48
C PHE A 110 12.46 -11.78 6.32
N GLN A 111 12.26 -11.75 7.64
CA GLN A 111 13.32 -11.91 8.63
C GLN A 111 13.25 -13.32 9.22
N GLY A 112 14.39 -14.03 9.24
CA GLY A 112 14.55 -15.32 9.88
C GLY A 112 13.93 -16.46 9.10
N THR A 113 13.12 -17.27 9.77
CA THR A 113 12.50 -18.46 9.15
C THR A 113 11.23 -18.07 8.40
N LEU A 114 11.07 -18.56 7.17
CA LEU A 114 9.85 -18.37 6.39
C LEU A 114 8.64 -19.06 7.08
N THR A 115 7.83 -18.27 7.77
CA THR A 115 6.68 -18.77 8.56
C THR A 115 5.46 -19.14 7.71
N SER A 116 5.36 -18.62 6.48
CA SER A 116 4.23 -18.87 5.58
C SER A 116 4.56 -19.84 4.45
N SER A 117 3.64 -20.75 4.13
CA SER A 117 3.69 -21.59 2.92
C SER A 117 2.99 -20.96 1.71
N THR A 118 2.32 -19.81 1.89
CA THR A 118 1.59 -19.11 0.84
C THR A 118 2.00 -17.65 0.75
N CYS A 119 1.94 -17.10 -0.46
CA CYS A 119 2.26 -15.71 -0.75
C CYS A 119 1.24 -14.81 -0.03
N PRO A 120 1.67 -13.84 0.79
CA PRO A 120 0.76 -12.96 1.50
C PRO A 120 -0.04 -12.07 0.54
N TYR A 121 0.48 -11.84 -0.68
CA TYR A 121 -0.09 -10.94 -1.68
C TYR A 121 -1.15 -11.57 -2.61
N CYS A 122 -1.05 -12.87 -2.89
CA CYS A 122 -1.97 -13.53 -3.83
C CYS A 122 -2.48 -14.90 -3.37
N ALA A 123 -2.07 -15.35 -2.18
CA ALA A 123 -2.39 -16.66 -1.59
C ALA A 123 -1.91 -17.89 -2.38
N SER A 124 -1.10 -17.72 -3.43
CA SER A 124 -0.49 -18.83 -4.15
C SER A 124 0.63 -19.48 -3.33
N PRO A 125 0.87 -20.80 -3.43
CA PRO A 125 1.97 -21.46 -2.74
C PRO A 125 3.32 -20.81 -3.04
N LEU A 126 4.16 -20.66 -2.03
CA LEU A 126 5.55 -20.21 -2.17
C LEU A 126 6.47 -21.43 -2.32
N GLN A 127 7.39 -21.37 -3.28
CA GLN A 127 8.40 -22.41 -3.49
C GLN A 127 9.62 -22.11 -2.64
N ARG A 128 9.83 -22.87 -1.55
CA ARG A 128 10.92 -22.62 -0.59
C ARG A 128 12.32 -22.73 -1.21
N ASP A 129 12.45 -23.50 -2.29
CA ASP A 129 13.73 -23.68 -2.99
C ASP A 129 14.16 -22.41 -3.75
N ASP A 130 13.25 -21.44 -3.95
CA ASP A 130 13.51 -20.15 -4.61
C ASP A 130 13.96 -19.05 -3.63
N VAL A 131 14.18 -19.38 -2.34
CA VAL A 131 14.68 -18.42 -1.33
C VAL A 131 16.15 -18.12 -1.62
N HIS A 132 16.47 -16.83 -1.78
CA HIS A 132 17.83 -16.34 -2.04
C HIS A 132 18.13 -15.11 -1.17
N LYS A 133 19.38 -14.65 -1.18
CA LYS A 133 19.75 -13.39 -0.53
C LYS A 133 19.07 -12.23 -1.25
N ALA A 134 18.52 -11.31 -0.48
CA ALA A 134 17.91 -10.11 -1.05
C ALA A 134 18.95 -9.27 -1.79
N GLU A 135 18.61 -8.82 -2.99
CA GLU A 135 19.47 -7.93 -3.78
C GLU A 135 19.65 -6.55 -3.11
N THR A 136 20.75 -5.89 -3.45
CA THR A 136 21.00 -4.49 -3.07
C THR A 136 19.88 -3.58 -3.58
N ARG A 137 19.25 -2.85 -2.65
CA ARG A 137 18.15 -1.93 -2.93
C ARG A 137 18.28 -0.66 -2.10
N ILE A 138 17.51 0.36 -2.46
CA ILE A 138 17.39 1.57 -1.63
C ILE A 138 16.90 1.13 -0.24
N PRO A 139 17.60 1.52 0.85
CA PRO A 139 17.20 1.15 2.20
C PRO A 139 15.81 1.72 2.52
N VAL A 140 15.10 1.11 3.46
CA VAL A 140 13.88 1.72 4.00
C VAL A 140 14.27 2.71 5.08
N ASP A 141 13.75 3.92 4.95
CA ASP A 141 13.97 5.01 5.90
C ASP A 141 12.96 4.95 7.05
N ALA A 142 11.71 4.61 6.75
CA ALA A 142 10.64 4.60 7.74
C ALA A 142 9.60 3.50 7.52
N VAL A 143 8.91 3.14 8.59
CA VAL A 143 7.78 2.22 8.58
C VAL A 143 6.62 2.80 9.36
N LEU A 144 5.42 2.69 8.82
CA LEU A 144 4.21 2.93 9.59
C LEU A 144 3.87 1.62 10.32
N PRO A 145 3.99 1.53 11.65
CA PRO A 145 3.67 0.28 12.33
C PRO A 145 2.21 -0.11 12.11
N PHE A 146 1.92 -1.41 12.14
CA PHE A 146 0.53 -1.86 12.25
C PHE A 146 -0.12 -1.24 13.48
N LEU A 147 -1.25 -0.56 13.32
CA LEU A 147 -2.03 0.02 14.43
C LEU A 147 -3.35 -0.73 14.65
N VAL A 148 -3.81 -1.45 13.62
CA VAL A 148 -5.05 -2.22 13.65
C VAL A 148 -4.71 -3.71 13.76
N PRO A 149 -5.01 -4.35 14.90
CA PRO A 149 -4.82 -5.79 15.07
C PRO A 149 -5.68 -6.62 14.11
N ARG A 150 -5.28 -7.86 13.90
CA ARG A 150 -5.93 -8.79 12.96
C ARG A 150 -7.41 -8.99 13.26
N GLU A 151 -7.77 -9.10 14.53
CA GLU A 151 -9.13 -9.33 15.01
C GLU A 151 -10.04 -8.15 14.64
N ARG A 152 -9.51 -6.93 14.80
CA ARG A 152 -10.21 -5.71 14.43
C ARG A 152 -10.33 -5.55 12.92
N ALA A 153 -9.31 -5.90 12.16
CA ALA A 153 -9.37 -5.92 10.70
C ALA A 153 -10.43 -6.92 10.19
N ALA A 154 -10.52 -8.10 10.80
CA ALA A 154 -11.54 -9.10 10.48
C ALA A 154 -12.97 -8.63 10.82
N GLU A 155 -13.15 -7.92 11.94
CA GLU A 155 -14.41 -7.26 12.30
C GLU A 155 -14.81 -6.23 11.24
N ASN A 156 -13.89 -5.32 10.86
CA ASN A 156 -14.15 -4.28 9.86
C ASN A 156 -14.51 -4.89 8.50
N LEU A 157 -13.79 -5.95 8.09
CA LEU A 157 -14.11 -6.70 6.87
C LEU A 157 -15.54 -7.26 6.91
N ARG A 158 -15.93 -7.93 8.00
CA ARG A 158 -17.28 -8.49 8.15
C ARG A 158 -18.35 -7.41 8.01
N GLN A 159 -18.14 -6.25 8.64
CA GLN A 159 -19.05 -5.12 8.54
C GLN A 159 -19.13 -4.61 7.10
N TRP A 160 -17.98 -4.43 6.44
CA TRP A 160 -17.89 -4.01 5.05
C TRP A 160 -18.66 -4.97 4.12
N VAL A 161 -18.43 -6.29 4.23
CA VAL A 161 -19.11 -7.31 3.41
C VAL A 161 -20.63 -7.24 3.57
N ARG A 162 -21.13 -7.00 4.80
CA ARG A 162 -22.58 -6.89 5.07
C ARG A 162 -23.22 -5.75 4.29
N THR A 163 -22.55 -4.60 4.16
CA THR A 163 -23.05 -3.42 3.41
C THR A 163 -23.19 -3.66 1.90
N ARG A 164 -22.58 -4.71 1.34
CA ARG A 164 -22.56 -4.95 -0.11
C ARG A 164 -23.87 -5.55 -0.60
N TRP A 165 -24.90 -4.73 -0.81
CA TRP A 165 -26.27 -5.19 -1.13
C TRP A 165 -26.35 -6.17 -2.32
N PHE A 166 -25.66 -5.84 -3.42
CA PHE A 166 -25.62 -6.65 -4.64
C PHE A 166 -24.63 -7.82 -4.62
N ALA A 167 -23.94 -8.08 -3.51
CA ALA A 167 -23.05 -9.22 -3.42
C ALA A 167 -23.85 -10.54 -3.21
N PRO A 168 -23.44 -11.67 -3.83
CA PRO A 168 -24.02 -12.99 -3.59
C PRO A 168 -24.09 -13.38 -2.09
N ASN A 169 -25.10 -14.16 -1.69
CA ASN A 169 -25.32 -14.51 -0.27
C ASN A 169 -24.26 -15.49 0.25
N ASP A 170 -23.83 -16.43 -0.58
CA ASP A 170 -22.69 -17.32 -0.34
C ASP A 170 -21.40 -16.51 -0.13
N PHE A 171 -21.15 -15.49 -0.95
CA PHE A 171 -20.04 -14.56 -0.72
C PHE A 171 -20.15 -13.85 0.63
N LYS A 172 -21.34 -13.38 1.02
CA LYS A 172 -21.51 -12.71 2.32
C LYS A 172 -21.26 -13.62 3.51
N ARG A 173 -21.53 -14.92 3.38
CA ARG A 173 -21.29 -15.91 4.44
C ARG A 173 -19.83 -16.33 4.50
N ASP A 174 -19.22 -16.60 3.35
CA ASP A 174 -17.93 -17.28 3.26
C ASP A 174 -16.77 -16.28 3.08
N GLY A 175 -17.01 -15.13 2.46
CA GLY A 175 -16.01 -14.08 2.21
C GLY A 175 -15.45 -13.42 3.48
N ALA A 176 -16.18 -13.54 4.60
CA ALA A 176 -15.74 -13.06 5.92
C ALA A 176 -14.73 -14.00 6.62
N ASN A 177 -14.56 -15.24 6.14
CA ASN A 177 -13.76 -16.28 6.80
C ASN A 177 -12.42 -16.55 6.10
N GLY A 178 -12.08 -15.77 5.07
CA GLY A 178 -10.81 -15.92 4.35
C GLY A 178 -9.59 -15.59 5.23
N LYS A 179 -8.46 -16.25 4.97
CA LYS A 179 -7.21 -15.97 5.68
C LYS A 179 -6.71 -14.57 5.34
N PHE A 180 -6.77 -13.67 6.31
CA PHE A 180 -6.14 -12.36 6.30
C PHE A 180 -4.64 -12.50 6.56
N ASN A 181 -3.82 -11.90 5.68
CA ASN A 181 -2.37 -11.81 5.86
C ASN A 181 -1.98 -10.35 6.09
N GLY A 182 -1.16 -10.11 7.12
CA GLY A 182 -0.54 -8.80 7.34
C GLY A 182 0.73 -8.70 6.50
N CYS A 183 0.83 -7.66 5.70
CA CYS A 183 2.03 -7.39 4.92
C CYS A 183 2.32 -5.89 4.81
N TYR A 184 3.58 -5.57 4.56
CA TYR A 184 4.02 -4.22 4.22
C TYR A 184 4.16 -4.07 2.72
N LEU A 185 3.61 -2.97 2.21
CA LEU A 185 3.80 -2.54 0.83
C LEU A 185 4.83 -1.40 0.77
N PRO A 186 5.69 -1.39 -0.27
CA PRO A 186 6.69 -0.37 -0.45
C PRO A 186 6.09 0.87 -1.11
N TYR A 187 6.44 2.03 -0.58
CA TYR A 187 6.08 3.34 -1.11
C TYR A 187 7.31 4.24 -1.14
N PHE A 188 7.30 5.20 -2.05
CA PHE A 188 8.15 6.38 -1.95
C PHE A 188 7.27 7.58 -1.60
N THR A 189 7.73 8.43 -0.69
CA THR A 189 7.20 9.80 -0.58
C THR A 189 8.21 10.75 -1.23
N PHE A 190 7.69 11.79 -1.89
CA PHE A 190 8.51 12.80 -2.54
C PHE A 190 8.11 14.18 -2.07
N ASP A 191 9.12 14.97 -1.78
CA ASP A 191 8.95 16.38 -1.51
C ASP A 191 9.57 17.15 -2.68
N SER A 192 8.94 18.26 -3.05
CA SER A 192 9.49 19.12 -4.09
C SER A 192 8.99 20.55 -3.97
N ALA A 193 9.94 21.49 -4.05
CA ALA A 193 9.64 22.88 -4.31
C ALA A 193 9.40 23.07 -5.81
N THR A 194 8.19 23.51 -6.17
CA THR A 194 7.81 23.75 -7.56
C THR A 194 7.68 25.23 -7.86
N PHE A 195 8.12 25.63 -9.04
CA PHE A 195 7.83 26.94 -9.63
C PHE A 195 7.14 26.74 -10.97
N THR A 196 5.92 27.24 -11.10
CA THR A 196 5.09 27.05 -12.29
C THR A 196 4.79 28.38 -12.96
N ARG A 197 4.99 28.43 -14.28
CA ARG A 197 4.44 29.48 -15.17
C ARG A 197 3.27 28.89 -15.95
N TYR A 198 2.18 29.65 -16.06
CA TYR A 198 0.99 29.21 -16.79
C TYR A 198 0.43 30.30 -17.69
N GLU A 199 -0.24 29.85 -18.74
CA GLU A 199 -1.04 30.65 -19.65
C GLU A 199 -2.37 29.95 -19.90
N GLY A 200 -3.43 30.73 -20.09
CA GLY A 200 -4.75 30.20 -20.33
C GLY A 200 -5.78 31.29 -20.60
N GLN A 201 -7.04 30.91 -20.46
CA GLN A 201 -8.18 31.78 -20.67
C GLN A 201 -9.21 31.59 -19.56
N ARG A 202 -9.71 32.72 -19.08
CA ARG A 202 -10.88 32.81 -18.20
C ARG A 202 -12.13 32.92 -19.05
N GLY A 203 -13.08 32.02 -18.84
CA GLY A 203 -14.40 32.03 -19.44
C GLY A 203 -15.43 32.57 -18.46
N ASP A 204 -16.04 33.70 -18.76
CA ASP A 204 -17.19 34.23 -18.01
C ASP A 204 -18.47 34.02 -18.83
N HIS A 205 -19.44 33.32 -18.24
CA HIS A 205 -20.73 33.05 -18.86
C HIS A 205 -21.60 34.31 -18.83
N TYR A 206 -22.27 34.55 -19.95
CA TYR A 206 -23.28 35.59 -20.07
C TYR A 206 -24.42 35.12 -20.95
N TRP A 207 -25.61 35.64 -20.67
CA TRP A 207 -26.82 35.29 -21.41
C TRP A 207 -27.12 36.38 -22.44
N VAL A 208 -27.44 35.94 -23.66
CA VAL A 208 -27.92 36.83 -24.72
C VAL A 208 -29.27 36.34 -25.22
N THR A 209 -30.15 37.28 -25.48
CA THR A 209 -31.43 36.99 -26.14
C THR A 209 -31.21 36.94 -27.64
N VAL A 210 -31.53 35.80 -28.26
CA VAL A 210 -31.42 35.60 -29.72
C VAL A 210 -32.81 35.33 -30.28
N GLN A 211 -33.13 35.99 -31.41
CA GLN A 211 -34.37 35.74 -32.15
C GLN A 211 -34.20 34.57 -33.11
N HIS A 212 -35.13 33.62 -33.03
CA HIS A 212 -35.27 32.53 -33.99
C HIS A 212 -36.67 32.65 -34.62
N GLY A 213 -36.77 33.38 -35.73
CA GLY A 213 -38.05 33.69 -36.35
C GLY A 213 -38.90 34.63 -35.47
N LYS A 214 -40.07 34.16 -35.03
CA LYS A 214 -40.97 34.93 -34.13
C LYS A 214 -40.72 34.67 -32.64
N GLU A 215 -39.86 33.71 -32.30
CA GLU A 215 -39.59 33.31 -30.93
C GLU A 215 -38.26 33.90 -30.43
N THR A 216 -38.21 34.23 -29.14
CA THR A 216 -36.97 34.66 -28.47
C THR A 216 -36.49 33.55 -27.55
N ARG A 217 -35.20 33.20 -27.62
CA ARG A 217 -34.57 32.26 -26.69
C ARG A 217 -33.39 32.92 -26.00
N GLN A 218 -33.13 32.53 -24.75
CA GLN A 218 -31.87 32.86 -24.09
C GLN A 218 -30.80 31.83 -24.50
N GLU A 219 -29.68 32.31 -25.01
CA GLU A 219 -28.48 31.52 -25.25
C GLU A 219 -27.39 31.88 -24.26
N ARG A 220 -26.78 30.87 -23.64
CA ARG A 220 -25.55 31.05 -22.87
C ARG A 220 -24.37 31.17 -23.83
N ARG A 221 -23.59 32.23 -23.69
CA ARG A 221 -22.30 32.43 -24.36
C ARG A 221 -21.19 32.57 -23.32
N THR A 222 -19.95 32.28 -23.73
CA THR A 222 -18.78 32.44 -22.87
C THR A 222 -17.86 33.48 -23.46
N ARG A 223 -17.51 34.50 -22.67
CA ARG A 223 -16.49 35.48 -23.03
C ARG A 223 -15.15 34.98 -22.53
N TRP A 224 -14.20 34.79 -23.44
CA TRP A 224 -12.85 34.35 -23.12
C TRP A 224 -11.91 35.54 -23.00
N THR A 225 -11.23 35.65 -21.86
CA THR A 225 -10.20 36.66 -21.59
C THR A 225 -8.90 35.95 -21.28
N PHE A 226 -7.79 36.43 -21.85
CA PHE A 226 -6.46 35.86 -21.57
C PHE A 226 -6.10 36.01 -20.09
N ALA A 227 -5.53 34.95 -19.52
CA ALA A 227 -5.01 34.92 -18.16
C ALA A 227 -3.66 34.23 -18.14
N SER A 228 -2.70 34.78 -17.40
CA SER A 228 -1.39 34.17 -17.21
C SER A 228 -0.87 34.50 -15.81
N GLY A 229 0.10 33.73 -15.36
CA GLY A 229 0.71 33.95 -14.05
C GLY A 229 1.87 33.01 -13.78
N ALA A 230 2.46 33.19 -12.61
CA ALA A 230 3.42 32.27 -12.05
C ALA A 230 3.19 32.13 -10.55
N PHE A 231 3.54 30.98 -9.99
CA PHE A 231 3.51 30.77 -8.55
C PHE A 231 4.46 29.65 -8.12
N ASP A 232 4.89 29.73 -6.87
CA ASP A 232 5.60 28.68 -6.17
C ASP A 232 4.61 27.83 -5.35
N ARG A 233 4.87 26.53 -5.26
CA ARG A 233 4.17 25.63 -4.35
C ARG A 233 5.11 24.54 -3.87
N PHE A 234 5.15 24.33 -2.56
CA PHE A 234 5.83 23.18 -1.97
C PHE A 234 4.85 22.01 -1.87
N PHE A 235 5.33 20.83 -2.26
CA PHE A 235 4.64 19.56 -2.07
C PHE A 235 5.44 18.75 -1.05
N ASP A 236 4.73 18.30 -0.03
CA ASP A 236 5.25 17.53 1.11
C ASP A 236 4.60 16.15 1.07
N ASP A 237 5.41 15.10 1.16
CA ASP A 237 5.03 13.70 1.21
C ASP A 237 4.06 13.26 0.09
N VAL A 238 4.39 13.59 -1.16
CA VAL A 238 3.67 13.06 -2.33
C VAL A 238 3.90 11.56 -2.43
N LEU A 239 2.92 10.80 -1.95
CA LEU A 239 3.01 9.36 -1.83
C LEU A 239 2.84 8.67 -3.20
N THR A 240 3.70 7.70 -3.49
CA THR A 240 3.63 6.84 -4.67
C THR A 240 3.88 5.39 -4.25
N VAL A 241 2.94 4.49 -4.59
CA VAL A 241 3.13 3.05 -4.38
C VAL A 241 4.22 2.54 -5.33
N ALA A 242 5.20 1.84 -4.79
CA ALA A 242 6.38 1.42 -5.55
C ALA A 242 6.19 0.03 -6.18
N LEU A 243 5.03 -0.25 -6.78
CA LEU A 243 4.66 -1.55 -7.34
C LEU A 243 4.32 -1.43 -8.83
N LYS A 244 4.53 -2.49 -9.61
CA LYS A 244 4.24 -2.48 -11.07
C LYS A 244 2.77 -2.25 -11.41
N ASP A 245 1.88 -2.56 -10.47
CA ASP A 245 0.45 -2.30 -10.56
C ASP A 245 0.11 -1.07 -9.72
N GLU A 246 0.77 0.05 -10.01
CA GLU A 246 0.65 1.30 -9.22
C GLU A 246 -0.69 2.00 -9.38
N HIS A 247 -1.33 1.82 -10.54
CA HIS A 247 -2.68 2.33 -10.84
C HIS A 247 -3.76 1.41 -10.32
N ASN A 248 -3.46 0.63 -9.28
CA ASN A 248 -4.44 -0.25 -8.67
C ASN A 248 -5.38 0.59 -7.80
N PRO A 249 -6.65 0.80 -8.20
CA PRO A 249 -7.56 1.67 -7.47
C PRO A 249 -7.82 1.17 -6.04
N LEU A 250 -7.56 -0.12 -5.78
CA LEU A 250 -7.64 -0.72 -4.46
C LEU A 250 -6.57 -0.20 -3.50
N LEU A 251 -5.35 0.06 -4.01
CA LEU A 251 -4.22 0.55 -3.21
C LEU A 251 -4.30 2.06 -3.04
N GLU A 252 -4.68 2.79 -4.08
CA GLU A 252 -4.92 4.24 -3.99
C GLU A 252 -6.06 4.54 -3.01
N ALA A 253 -7.10 3.70 -2.97
CA ALA A 253 -8.20 3.86 -2.03
C ALA A 253 -7.85 3.46 -0.58
N LEU A 254 -6.60 3.14 -0.28
CA LEU A 254 -6.10 3.06 1.09
C LEU A 254 -5.61 4.42 1.61
N GLU A 255 -5.42 5.40 0.72
CA GLU A 255 -5.08 6.78 1.08
C GLU A 255 -6.32 7.52 1.63
N PRO A 256 -6.15 8.47 2.57
CA PRO A 256 -4.89 9.02 3.08
C PRO A 256 -4.24 8.15 4.18
N TRP A 257 -2.91 8.11 4.18
CA TRP A 257 -2.13 7.45 5.23
C TRP A 257 -1.73 8.41 6.35
N PRO A 258 -1.70 7.97 7.62
CA PRO A 258 -1.22 8.79 8.73
C PRO A 258 0.31 8.79 8.79
N LEU A 259 0.98 9.38 7.78
CA LEU A 259 2.45 9.34 7.62
C LEU A 259 3.21 9.95 8.81
N GLY A 260 2.62 10.92 9.53
CA GLY A 260 3.20 11.46 10.77
C GLY A 260 3.31 10.46 11.93
N LYS A 261 2.79 9.23 11.77
CA LYS A 261 2.97 8.11 12.72
C LYS A 261 4.06 7.13 12.30
N CYS A 262 4.74 7.38 11.18
CA CYS A 262 5.89 6.60 10.78
C CYS A 262 7.00 6.69 11.83
N VAL A 263 7.70 5.59 12.03
CA VAL A 263 8.90 5.48 12.86
C VAL A 263 10.09 5.08 11.99
N PRO A 264 11.33 5.40 12.39
CA PRO A 264 12.52 4.88 11.72
C PRO A 264 12.44 3.37 11.55
N PHE A 265 12.80 2.89 10.37
CA PHE A 265 12.71 1.47 10.09
C PHE A 265 13.75 0.68 10.88
N THR A 266 13.30 -0.39 11.55
CA THR A 266 14.18 -1.39 12.14
C THR A 266 13.72 -2.79 11.70
N PRO A 267 14.65 -3.74 11.44
CA PRO A 267 14.31 -5.09 11.02
C PRO A 267 13.33 -5.83 11.94
N GLU A 268 13.34 -5.53 13.24
CA GLU A 268 12.47 -6.13 14.27
C GLU A 268 10.98 -5.93 13.97
N VAL A 269 10.61 -4.83 13.29
CA VAL A 269 9.21 -4.55 12.91
C VAL A 269 8.68 -5.56 11.87
N LEU A 270 9.57 -6.28 11.19
CA LEU A 270 9.21 -7.36 10.26
C LEU A 270 9.21 -8.75 10.92
N ALA A 271 9.50 -8.87 12.22
CA ALA A 271 9.48 -10.16 12.91
C ALA A 271 8.08 -10.79 12.85
N GLY A 272 7.93 -11.89 12.11
CA GLY A 272 6.65 -12.57 11.89
C GLY A 272 5.72 -11.91 10.84
N LEU A 273 6.18 -10.85 10.17
CA LEU A 273 5.45 -10.15 9.11
C LEU A 273 6.22 -10.23 7.78
N PHE A 274 5.51 -9.98 6.69
CA PHE A 274 6.10 -9.96 5.34
C PHE A 274 6.19 -8.54 4.82
N ALA A 275 7.29 -8.21 4.15
CA ALA A 275 7.41 -7.00 3.34
C ALA A 275 7.54 -7.35 1.87
N ARG A 276 7.10 -6.45 1.00
CA ARG A 276 7.35 -6.53 -0.44
C ARG A 276 8.42 -5.51 -0.81
N THR A 277 9.35 -5.90 -1.67
CA THR A 277 10.29 -4.93 -2.26
C THR A 277 9.59 -4.09 -3.32
N TYR A 278 10.10 -2.91 -3.62
CA TYR A 278 9.59 -2.14 -4.75
C TYR A 278 9.81 -2.88 -6.08
N ASP A 279 8.82 -2.81 -6.98
CA ASP A 279 8.93 -3.35 -8.34
C ASP A 279 9.34 -2.27 -9.37
N ILE A 280 9.07 -1.00 -9.06
CA ILE A 280 9.40 0.15 -9.92
C ILE A 280 10.59 0.91 -9.33
N PRO A 281 11.55 1.36 -10.16
CA PRO A 281 12.70 2.11 -9.68
C PRO A 281 12.30 3.51 -9.21
N LEU A 282 13.15 4.13 -8.36
CA LEU A 282 12.96 5.47 -7.81
C LEU A 282 12.61 6.53 -8.88
N GLU A 283 13.31 6.51 -10.02
CA GLU A 283 13.07 7.45 -11.11
C GLU A 283 11.66 7.31 -11.72
N ALA A 284 11.19 6.08 -11.91
CA ALA A 284 9.84 5.81 -12.41
C ALA A 284 8.77 6.22 -11.38
N ALA A 285 9.00 5.91 -10.10
CA ALA A 285 8.12 6.35 -9.03
C ALA A 285 8.00 7.88 -8.98
N PHE A 286 9.10 8.62 -9.19
CA PHE A 286 9.06 10.08 -9.23
C PHE A 286 8.26 10.62 -10.43
N GLN A 287 8.28 9.95 -11.59
CA GLN A 287 7.40 10.36 -12.70
C GLN A 287 5.91 10.23 -12.35
N HIS A 288 5.53 9.26 -11.52
CA HIS A 288 4.14 9.14 -11.04
C HIS A 288 3.81 10.21 -10.01
N ALA A 289 4.74 10.50 -9.09
CA ALA A 289 4.60 11.63 -8.18
C ALA A 289 4.40 12.95 -8.95
N LYS A 290 5.16 13.17 -10.04
CA LYS A 290 5.00 14.32 -10.93
C LYS A 290 3.61 14.42 -11.54
N GLN A 291 3.00 13.31 -11.96
CA GLN A 291 1.63 13.35 -12.49
C GLN A 291 0.61 13.82 -11.45
N ARG A 292 0.76 13.37 -10.19
CA ARG A 292 -0.08 13.83 -9.06
C ARG A 292 0.16 15.31 -8.76
N ILE A 293 1.42 15.74 -8.71
CA ILE A 293 1.82 17.14 -8.52
C ILE A 293 1.26 18.02 -9.64
N ASP A 294 1.47 17.66 -10.92
CA ASP A 294 1.00 18.43 -12.07
C ASP A 294 -0.52 18.53 -12.12
N SER A 295 -1.24 17.49 -11.69
CA SER A 295 -2.71 17.53 -11.57
C SER A 295 -3.18 18.51 -10.50
N ALA A 296 -2.50 18.54 -9.35
CA ALA A 296 -2.76 19.50 -8.29
C ALA A 296 -2.43 20.95 -8.73
N ILE A 297 -1.29 21.14 -9.40
CA ILE A 297 -0.89 22.42 -10.00
C ILE A 297 -1.90 22.88 -11.04
N HIS A 298 -2.40 21.99 -11.90
CA HIS A 298 -3.42 22.32 -12.88
C HIS A 298 -4.71 22.80 -12.20
N SER A 299 -5.13 22.16 -11.10
CA SER A 299 -6.26 22.61 -10.29
C SER A 299 -6.04 24.01 -9.71
N ASP A 300 -4.85 24.29 -9.17
CA ASP A 300 -4.48 25.63 -8.67
C ASP A 300 -4.51 26.67 -9.79
N ILE A 301 -4.01 26.34 -10.99
CA ILE A 301 -4.04 27.23 -12.15
C ILE A 301 -5.49 27.58 -12.49
N CYS A 302 -6.39 26.59 -12.58
CA CYS A 302 -7.81 26.83 -12.83
C CYS A 302 -8.43 27.74 -11.76
N GLN A 303 -8.12 27.50 -10.47
CA GLN A 303 -8.60 28.34 -9.39
C GLN A 303 -8.08 29.78 -9.49
N ARG A 304 -6.80 29.96 -9.86
CA ARG A 304 -6.17 31.28 -10.02
C ARG A 304 -6.68 32.04 -11.24
N ILE A 305 -6.97 31.36 -12.36
CA ILE A 305 -7.62 31.95 -13.54
C ILE A 305 -9.04 32.41 -13.18
N GLY A 306 -9.79 31.59 -12.43
CA GLY A 306 -11.16 31.88 -12.01
C GLY A 306 -12.15 31.93 -13.18
N GLY A 307 -13.32 32.53 -12.95
CA GLY A 307 -14.44 32.52 -13.92
C GLY A 307 -15.29 31.26 -13.83
N ASP A 308 -16.22 31.11 -14.76
CA ASP A 308 -17.14 29.97 -14.83
C ASP A 308 -16.54 28.76 -15.54
N GLU A 309 -15.62 28.99 -16.48
CA GLU A 309 -14.92 27.96 -17.24
C GLU A 309 -13.45 28.37 -17.43
N GLN A 310 -12.52 27.41 -17.43
CA GLN A 310 -11.09 27.68 -17.60
C GLN A 310 -10.52 26.85 -18.74
N ARG A 311 -9.62 27.45 -19.51
CA ARG A 311 -8.80 26.75 -20.51
C ARG A 311 -7.34 27.01 -20.22
N VAL A 312 -6.61 25.99 -19.80
CA VAL A 312 -5.16 26.07 -19.61
C VAL A 312 -4.49 25.73 -20.94
N THR A 313 -3.74 26.67 -21.52
CA THR A 313 -3.05 26.49 -22.79
C THR A 313 -1.58 26.16 -22.62
N SER A 314 -0.99 26.57 -21.49
CA SER A 314 0.39 26.22 -21.14
C SER A 314 0.55 26.06 -19.63
N GLN A 315 1.27 25.02 -19.23
CA GLN A 315 1.74 24.77 -17.87
C GLN A 315 3.22 24.34 -17.97
N LYS A 316 4.12 25.12 -17.39
CA LYS A 316 5.55 24.82 -17.33
C LYS A 316 5.99 24.85 -15.87
N THR A 317 6.27 23.67 -15.33
CA THR A 317 6.68 23.47 -13.93
C THR A 317 8.14 23.08 -13.85
N ALA A 318 8.92 23.83 -13.08
CA ALA A 318 10.25 23.42 -12.62
C ALA A 318 10.13 22.72 -11.27
N TYR A 319 10.81 21.59 -11.12
CA TYR A 319 10.86 20.79 -9.91
C TYR A 319 12.25 20.95 -9.29
N ASN A 320 12.31 21.51 -8.09
CA ASN A 320 13.55 21.83 -7.39
C ASN A 320 13.58 21.14 -6.02
N ALA A 321 14.79 21.01 -5.46
CA ALA A 321 15.03 20.45 -4.13
C ALA A 321 14.24 19.16 -3.89
N VAL A 322 14.32 18.22 -4.85
CA VAL A 322 13.57 16.97 -4.78
C VAL A 322 14.23 16.07 -3.75
N THR A 323 13.49 15.75 -2.70
CA THR A 323 13.89 14.75 -1.71
C THR A 323 12.89 13.60 -1.71
N PHE A 324 13.28 12.46 -1.14
CA PHE A 324 12.40 11.31 -1.04
C PHE A 324 12.66 10.50 0.23
N LYS A 325 11.66 9.72 0.64
CA LYS A 325 11.77 8.68 1.66
C LYS A 325 11.24 7.36 1.09
N HIS A 326 11.93 6.26 1.34
CA HIS A 326 11.42 4.90 1.10
C HIS A 326 10.70 4.42 2.36
N VAL A 327 9.40 4.20 2.26
CA VAL A 327 8.55 3.87 3.40
C VAL A 327 7.78 2.58 3.21
N LEU A 328 7.62 1.83 4.30
CA LEU A 328 6.77 0.64 4.34
C LEU A 328 5.43 0.95 5.01
N LEU A 329 4.33 0.71 4.29
CA LEU A 329 2.97 0.94 4.79
C LEU A 329 2.22 -0.38 5.03
N PRO A 330 1.56 -0.55 6.20
CA PRO A 330 1.01 -1.81 6.63
C PRO A 330 -0.39 -2.02 6.04
N VAL A 331 -0.61 -3.18 5.45
CA VAL A 331 -1.87 -3.57 4.83
C VAL A 331 -2.26 -4.95 5.33
N TRP A 332 -3.53 -5.11 5.66
CA TRP A 332 -4.12 -6.44 5.72
C TRP A 332 -4.69 -6.79 4.36
N LEU A 333 -4.21 -7.88 3.77
CA LEU A 333 -4.67 -8.34 2.47
C LEU A 333 -5.41 -9.67 2.58
N LEU A 334 -6.56 -9.72 1.91
CA LEU A 334 -7.30 -10.92 1.63
C LEU A 334 -7.37 -11.15 0.12
N ALA A 335 -6.72 -12.22 -0.33
CA ALA A 335 -6.87 -12.75 -1.68
C ALA A 335 -7.75 -14.01 -1.62
N TYR A 336 -8.82 -14.04 -2.41
CA TYR A 336 -9.71 -15.21 -2.52
C TYR A 336 -10.16 -15.42 -3.96
N ARG A 337 -10.69 -16.60 -4.25
CA ARG A 337 -11.26 -16.93 -5.57
C ARG A 337 -12.74 -17.22 -5.43
N TYR A 338 -13.55 -16.62 -6.30
CA TYR A 338 -14.98 -16.88 -6.38
C TYR A 338 -15.34 -17.26 -7.81
N LYS A 339 -15.88 -18.47 -8.00
CA LYS A 339 -16.20 -19.05 -9.33
C LYS A 339 -15.04 -18.94 -10.33
N GLY A 340 -13.83 -19.28 -9.88
CA GLY A 340 -12.63 -19.26 -10.71
C GLY A 340 -11.99 -17.87 -10.91
N ARG A 341 -12.67 -16.78 -10.56
CA ARG A 341 -12.13 -15.41 -10.67
C ARG A 341 -11.47 -14.98 -9.35
N PRO A 342 -10.26 -14.38 -9.38
CA PRO A 342 -9.64 -13.82 -8.20
C PRO A 342 -10.35 -12.53 -7.78
N TYR A 343 -10.38 -12.29 -6.48
CA TYR A 343 -10.87 -11.07 -5.87
C TYR A 343 -9.93 -10.69 -4.72
N ARG A 344 -9.77 -9.38 -4.51
CA ARG A 344 -8.93 -8.85 -3.44
C ARG A 344 -9.70 -7.87 -2.56
N VAL A 345 -9.42 -7.95 -1.27
CA VAL A 345 -9.87 -6.96 -0.29
C VAL A 345 -8.66 -6.53 0.53
N THR A 346 -8.48 -5.24 0.67
CA THR A 346 -7.46 -4.61 1.51
C THR A 346 -8.10 -3.94 2.72
N VAL A 347 -7.36 -3.91 3.81
CA VAL A 347 -7.67 -3.05 4.96
C VAL A 347 -6.43 -2.25 5.27
N ASN A 348 -6.57 -0.93 5.31
CA ASN A 348 -5.53 -0.04 5.79
C ASN A 348 -5.24 -0.42 7.25
N ALA A 349 -4.05 -0.93 7.55
CA ALA A 349 -3.75 -1.44 8.88
C ALA A 349 -3.38 -0.35 9.90
N ALA A 350 -3.50 0.93 9.51
CA ALA A 350 -3.38 2.08 10.39
C ALA A 350 -4.75 2.72 10.71
N THR A 351 -5.67 2.80 9.74
CA THR A 351 -7.00 3.42 9.91
C THR A 351 -8.13 2.41 10.10
N GLY A 352 -7.95 1.19 9.59
CA GLY A 352 -8.97 0.14 9.60
C GLY A 352 -9.97 0.25 8.45
N GLU A 353 -9.80 1.21 7.53
CA GLU A 353 -10.64 1.36 6.35
C GLU A 353 -10.52 0.15 5.42
N VAL A 354 -11.66 -0.33 4.91
CA VAL A 354 -11.75 -1.53 4.07
C VAL A 354 -12.08 -1.13 2.64
N ASN A 355 -11.21 -1.49 1.71
CA ASN A 355 -11.46 -1.39 0.28
C ASN A 355 -11.36 -2.76 -0.39
N GLY A 356 -12.15 -3.03 -1.42
CA GLY A 356 -12.31 -4.39 -1.89
C GLY A 356 -13.10 -4.55 -3.16
N GLU A 357 -12.64 -5.48 -3.98
CA GLU A 357 -13.42 -6.05 -5.05
C GLU A 357 -14.50 -6.97 -4.48
N ARG A 358 -15.60 -7.13 -5.23
CA ARG A 358 -16.68 -8.03 -4.85
C ARG A 358 -17.32 -8.69 -6.07
N PRO A 359 -17.79 -9.94 -5.97
CA PRO A 359 -18.67 -10.50 -6.98
C PRO A 359 -20.04 -9.82 -6.95
N TYR A 360 -20.64 -9.66 -8.12
CA TYR A 360 -22.00 -9.14 -8.28
C TYR A 360 -23.00 -10.28 -8.52
N SER A 361 -24.15 -10.22 -7.86
CA SER A 361 -25.26 -11.15 -8.07
C SER A 361 -26.20 -10.59 -9.13
N TRP A 362 -26.12 -11.15 -10.34
CA TRP A 362 -27.02 -10.77 -11.44
C TRP A 362 -28.50 -10.92 -11.06
N ILE A 363 -28.86 -11.97 -10.31
CA ILE A 363 -30.24 -12.19 -9.84
C ILE A 363 -30.73 -11.01 -8.99
N LYS A 364 -29.92 -10.53 -8.04
CA LYS A 364 -30.27 -9.37 -7.20
C LYS A 364 -30.40 -8.09 -8.01
N ILE A 365 -29.51 -7.89 -8.98
CA ILE A 365 -29.54 -6.72 -9.87
C ILE A 365 -30.80 -6.77 -10.75
N THR A 366 -31.09 -7.89 -11.40
CA THR A 366 -32.29 -8.08 -12.23
C THR A 366 -33.56 -7.84 -11.42
N LEU A 367 -33.67 -8.40 -10.21
CA LEU A 367 -34.83 -8.20 -9.35
C LEU A 367 -34.99 -6.73 -8.93
N PHE A 368 -33.88 -6.03 -8.65
CA PHE A 368 -33.90 -4.60 -8.35
C PHE A 368 -34.35 -3.76 -9.55
N VAL A 369 -33.86 -4.06 -10.75
CA VAL A 369 -34.26 -3.38 -11.98
C VAL A 369 -35.75 -3.60 -12.28
N LEU A 370 -36.23 -4.85 -12.16
CA LEU A 370 -37.66 -5.16 -12.33
C LEU A 370 -38.53 -4.42 -11.31
N MET A 371 -38.09 -4.32 -10.06
CA MET A 371 -38.77 -3.53 -9.03
C MET A 371 -38.85 -2.04 -9.42
N CYS A 372 -37.75 -1.44 -9.89
CA CYS A 372 -37.74 -0.05 -10.33
C CYS A 372 -38.68 0.19 -11.52
N ILE A 373 -38.69 -0.72 -12.50
CA ILE A 373 -39.61 -0.68 -13.65
C ILE A 373 -41.06 -0.77 -13.17
N GLY A 374 -41.38 -1.69 -12.26
CA GLY A 374 -42.72 -1.83 -11.70
C GLY A 374 -43.19 -0.57 -10.98
N ILE A 375 -42.32 0.07 -10.20
CA ILE A 375 -42.62 1.33 -9.52
C ILE A 375 -42.87 2.45 -10.55
N ALA A 376 -42.01 2.58 -11.55
CA ALA A 376 -42.16 3.59 -12.60
C ALA A 376 -43.49 3.43 -13.36
N LEU A 377 -43.85 2.20 -13.75
CA LEU A 377 -45.13 1.91 -14.40
C LEU A 377 -46.33 2.25 -13.51
N THR A 378 -46.22 1.98 -12.21
CA THR A 378 -47.27 2.32 -11.24
C THR A 378 -47.44 3.83 -11.09
N VAL A 379 -46.34 4.58 -11.01
CA VAL A 379 -46.36 6.06 -10.96
C VAL A 379 -46.99 6.63 -12.23
N VAL A 380 -46.59 6.15 -13.42
CA VAL A 380 -47.17 6.59 -14.69
C VAL A 380 -48.68 6.32 -14.72
N ALA A 381 -49.11 5.11 -14.34
CA ALA A 381 -50.53 4.75 -14.29
C ALA A 381 -51.35 5.60 -13.30
N LEU A 382 -50.75 6.00 -12.17
CA LEU A 382 -51.38 6.89 -11.19
C LEU A 382 -51.42 8.36 -11.65
N THR A 383 -50.44 8.82 -12.43
CA THR A 383 -50.42 10.19 -12.98
C THR A 383 -51.28 10.37 -14.24
N GLN A 384 -51.62 9.27 -14.92
CA GLN A 384 -52.51 9.28 -16.09
C GLN A 384 -54.00 9.07 -15.71
N ARG A 385 -54.28 8.76 -14.44
CA ARG A 385 -55.62 8.81 -13.84
C ARG A 385 -55.85 10.17 -13.21
#